data_AF-A0A1G9M9J9-F1
#
_entry.id   AF-A0A1G9M9J9-F1
#
_cell.length_a   1.000
_cell.length_b   1.000
_cell.length_c   1.000
_cell.angle_alpha   90.00
_cell.angle_beta   90.00
_cell.angle_gamma   90.00
#
_symmetry.space_group_name_H-M   'P 1'
#
loop_
_entity.id
_entity.type
_entity.pdbx_description
1 polymer ?
#
loop_
_entity_poly.entity_id
_entity_poly.type
_entity_poly.pdbx_seq_one_letter_code
_entity_poly.pdbx_strand_id
1 'polypeptide(L)'
;MNLLFRTGLALGLWTLALSAWAQGEERFSTWTFGAQKTQRGGPCDVYMFKSNDHAEKVVDNILRSAGMGFGKRNFQVVECPRTDNCYATIINGVRYIVYDNSFLKLVEDRTHTDWAAISIMAHEIGHHILGHTSDGMGSRPDKELQADYFSGFVVHNLGGSLEEAQIAIRVLQGEEGDASHPPRRDRLATIEKGWREADSFYPRLVKNSSSPTPPPAPEIVKNEPKPEPPKTETRTGCIDGNCDDGEGVYINRKTLERYEGEWQESRPHGFGIQFYANGKKKYEGEFANGKFDGNGTLWLSNGNIYTGDFKTGTVHGKGVLLYANGDRYMGEFRNGQRHGQGKYVYAGGRQEVVYYVNDARRKAE
;
A
#
# COMPACT_ATOMS: atom_id res chain seq x y z
N MET A 1 21.46 39.61 -8.43
CA MET A 1 21.45 39.00 -9.79
C MET A 1 22.06 37.58 -9.83
N ASN A 2 22.37 36.94 -8.70
CA ASN A 2 23.03 35.61 -8.67
C ASN A 2 22.18 34.45 -8.09
N LEU A 3 20.90 34.67 -7.76
CA LEU A 3 20.02 33.61 -7.25
C LEU A 3 19.25 32.88 -8.37
N LEU A 4 19.03 33.53 -9.51
CA LEU A 4 18.31 32.97 -10.67
C LEU A 4 19.18 32.06 -11.56
N PHE A 5 20.52 32.13 -11.45
CA PHE A 5 21.43 31.30 -12.25
C PHE A 5 21.76 29.94 -11.60
N ARG A 6 21.52 29.77 -10.29
CA ARG A 6 21.76 28.48 -9.60
C ARG A 6 20.56 27.52 -9.63
N THR A 7 19.34 28.03 -9.82
CA THR A 7 18.14 27.20 -9.99
C THR A 7 18.03 26.60 -11.41
N GLY A 8 18.61 27.26 -12.42
CA GLY A 8 18.58 26.78 -13.81
C GLY A 8 19.52 25.60 -14.11
N LEU A 9 20.61 25.44 -13.35
CA LEU A 9 21.57 24.35 -13.57
C LEU A 9 21.21 23.04 -12.85
N ALA A 10 20.44 23.09 -11.75
CA ALA A 10 19.98 21.90 -11.04
C ALA A 10 18.86 21.15 -11.79
N LEU A 11 18.05 21.87 -12.58
CA LEU A 11 17.12 21.28 -13.55
C LEU A 11 17.86 20.65 -14.75
N GLY A 12 19.06 21.15 -15.09
CA GLY A 12 19.83 20.74 -16.27
C GLY A 12 20.40 19.31 -16.22
N LEU A 13 20.75 18.81 -15.04
CA LEU A 13 21.24 17.44 -14.86
C LEU A 13 20.12 16.39 -14.79
N TRP A 14 18.88 16.81 -14.56
CA TRP A 14 17.69 15.94 -14.61
C TRP A 14 16.93 16.01 -15.94
N THR A 15 17.14 17.04 -16.77
CA THR A 15 16.52 17.14 -18.11
C THR A 15 17.14 16.26 -19.19
N LEU A 16 18.38 15.78 -19.01
CA LEU A 16 19.06 14.98 -20.04
C LEU A 16 18.63 13.50 -20.09
N ALA A 17 18.03 12.97 -19.02
CA ALA A 17 17.53 11.58 -18.97
C ALA A 17 16.20 11.35 -19.72
N LEU A 18 15.49 12.42 -20.12
CA LEU A 18 14.18 12.33 -20.78
C LEU A 18 14.25 12.09 -22.30
N SER A 19 15.42 12.04 -22.91
CA SER A 19 15.57 11.98 -24.38
C SER A 19 15.73 10.56 -24.97
N ALA A 20 15.79 9.51 -24.15
CA ALA A 20 15.97 8.12 -24.61
C ALA A 20 14.67 7.28 -24.59
N TRP A 21 13.53 7.92 -24.87
CA TRP A 21 12.21 7.30 -24.95
C TRP A 21 11.87 6.93 -26.40
N ALA A 22 12.26 5.73 -26.85
CA ALA A 22 11.52 4.92 -27.83
C ALA A 22 12.34 3.68 -28.21
N GLN A 23 11.64 2.55 -28.38
CA GLN A 23 12.01 1.29 -29.05
C GLN A 23 12.46 0.13 -28.14
N GLY A 24 11.68 -0.95 -28.20
CA GLY A 24 12.10 -2.30 -27.79
C GLY A 24 10.98 -3.14 -27.17
N GLU A 25 10.27 -3.93 -28.00
CA GLU A 25 9.35 -4.98 -27.56
C GLU A 25 10.07 -6.29 -27.18
N GLU A 26 9.35 -7.11 -26.38
CA GLU A 26 9.49 -8.56 -26.15
C GLU A 26 10.44 -9.11 -25.04
N ARG A 27 9.76 -9.74 -24.06
CA ARG A 27 10.13 -10.88 -23.15
C ARG A 27 10.78 -10.58 -21.78
N PHE A 28 9.96 -10.76 -20.74
CA PHE A 28 10.16 -10.35 -19.33
C PHE A 28 10.53 -11.50 -18.38
N SER A 29 11.61 -11.47 -17.61
CA SER A 29 11.79 -12.35 -16.45
C SER A 29 12.02 -11.55 -15.16
N THR A 30 11.14 -11.73 -14.18
CA THR A 30 11.19 -11.12 -12.84
C THR A 30 11.45 -12.18 -11.78
N TRP A 31 12.37 -11.93 -10.82
CA TRP A 31 12.42 -12.61 -9.53
C TRP A 31 12.97 -11.68 -8.43
N THR A 32 12.34 -11.73 -7.25
CA THR A 32 12.40 -10.82 -6.09
C THR A 32 13.17 -11.40 -4.88
N PHE A 33 13.47 -10.55 -3.89
CA PHE A 33 13.78 -10.93 -2.50
C PHE A 33 12.75 -11.90 -1.91
N GLY A 34 13.23 -12.95 -1.23
CA GLY A 34 12.65 -13.47 0.03
C GLY A 34 11.16 -13.78 0.15
N ALA A 35 10.42 -14.05 -0.92
CA ALA A 35 9.08 -14.66 -0.86
C ALA A 35 8.87 -15.52 -2.11
N GLN A 36 8.07 -16.58 -1.97
CA GLN A 36 7.80 -17.57 -3.00
C GLN A 36 7.60 -16.96 -4.39
N LYS A 37 8.21 -17.62 -5.37
CA LYS A 37 8.05 -17.39 -6.79
C LYS A 37 6.64 -16.91 -7.18
N THR A 38 6.38 -15.61 -7.37
CA THR A 38 5.28 -15.12 -8.19
C THR A 38 5.47 -15.60 -9.63
N GLN A 39 4.85 -16.74 -9.95
CA GLN A 39 4.87 -17.30 -11.30
C GLN A 39 4.28 -16.30 -12.28
N ARG A 40 4.94 -16.09 -13.43
CA ARG A 40 4.33 -15.42 -14.60
C ARG A 40 2.91 -15.96 -14.81
N GLY A 41 1.92 -15.07 -14.89
CA GLY A 41 0.50 -15.43 -14.95
C GLY A 41 -0.21 -15.45 -13.59
N GLY A 42 0.37 -14.79 -12.58
CA GLY A 42 -0.17 -14.68 -11.23
C GLY A 42 -1.42 -13.80 -11.14
N PRO A 43 -2.10 -13.75 -9.98
CA PRO A 43 -3.33 -12.97 -9.80
C PRO A 43 -3.18 -11.47 -10.11
N CYS A 44 -2.00 -10.90 -9.81
CA CYS A 44 -1.67 -9.51 -10.12
C CYS A 44 -1.56 -9.27 -11.63
N ASP A 45 -1.06 -10.24 -12.41
CA ASP A 45 -0.83 -10.07 -13.86
C ASP A 45 -2.14 -9.95 -14.67
N VAL A 46 -3.29 -10.33 -14.10
CA VAL A 46 -4.57 -10.39 -14.81
C VAL A 46 -5.59 -9.37 -14.31
N TYR A 47 -5.50 -8.92 -13.05
CA TYR A 47 -6.59 -8.12 -12.44
C TYR A 47 -6.15 -6.89 -11.64
N MET A 48 -4.86 -6.53 -11.61
CA MET A 48 -4.29 -5.36 -10.89
C MET A 48 -5.35 -4.44 -10.28
N PHE A 49 -5.59 -4.57 -8.97
CA PHE A 49 -6.68 -3.85 -8.34
C PHE A 49 -6.37 -2.36 -8.32
N LYS A 50 -7.43 -1.54 -8.43
CA LYS A 50 -7.30 -0.10 -8.27
C LYS A 50 -6.63 0.17 -6.92
N SER A 51 -5.58 1.00 -6.92
CA SER A 51 -4.95 1.45 -5.68
C SER A 51 -5.95 2.21 -4.82
N ASN A 52 -5.72 2.18 -3.51
CA ASN A 52 -6.50 2.97 -2.57
C ASN A 52 -6.05 4.44 -2.56
N ASP A 53 -6.97 5.34 -2.18
CA ASP A 53 -6.73 6.80 -2.22
C ASP A 53 -5.56 7.24 -1.33
N HIS A 54 -5.26 6.50 -0.26
CA HIS A 54 -4.15 6.81 0.61
C HIS A 54 -2.80 6.59 -0.10
N ALA A 55 -2.61 5.42 -0.71
CA ALA A 55 -1.42 5.11 -1.49
C ALA A 55 -1.24 6.06 -2.68
N GLU A 56 -2.33 6.42 -3.37
CA GLU A 56 -2.29 7.41 -4.45
C GLU A 56 -1.85 8.80 -3.96
N LYS A 57 -2.36 9.25 -2.81
CA LYS A 57 -1.92 10.52 -2.17
C LYS A 57 -0.44 10.48 -1.76
N VAL A 58 0.03 9.35 -1.23
CA VAL A 58 1.45 9.16 -0.88
C VAL A 58 2.32 9.29 -2.13
N VAL A 59 1.97 8.60 -3.21
CA VAL A 59 2.68 8.68 -4.49
C VAL A 59 2.68 10.10 -5.04
N ASP A 60 1.55 10.79 -5.05
CA ASP A 60 1.46 12.18 -5.53
C ASP A 60 2.33 13.13 -4.72
N ASN A 61 2.41 12.95 -3.40
CA ASN A 61 3.29 13.73 -2.54
C ASN A 61 4.77 13.43 -2.83
N ILE A 62 5.14 12.17 -3.02
CA ILE A 62 6.50 11.75 -3.40
C ILE A 62 6.91 12.39 -4.74
N LEU A 63 6.05 12.32 -5.75
CA LEU A 63 6.33 12.90 -7.07
C LEU A 63 6.49 14.42 -6.97
N ARG A 64 5.63 15.09 -6.20
CA ARG A 64 5.73 16.53 -5.97
C ARG A 64 7.02 16.93 -5.27
N SER A 65 7.45 16.18 -4.25
CA SER A 65 8.68 16.45 -3.51
C SER A 65 9.95 16.20 -4.33
N ALA A 66 9.84 15.32 -5.35
CA ALA A 66 10.87 15.09 -6.37
C ALA A 66 10.84 16.11 -7.52
N GLY A 67 10.00 17.15 -7.46
CA GLY A 67 9.90 18.18 -8.50
C GLY A 67 9.11 17.76 -9.75
N MET A 68 8.40 16.64 -9.71
CA MET A 68 7.49 16.21 -10.76
C MET A 68 6.07 16.72 -10.45
N GLY A 69 5.62 17.69 -11.25
CA GLY A 69 4.27 18.26 -11.11
C GLY A 69 3.14 17.29 -11.45
N PHE A 70 1.93 17.65 -11.05
CA PHE A 70 0.68 16.92 -11.34
C PHE A 70 0.56 16.54 -12.82
N GLY A 71 0.17 15.30 -13.10
CA GLY A 71 -0.08 14.80 -14.45
C GLY A 71 1.17 14.33 -15.23
N LYS A 72 2.37 14.34 -14.63
CA LYS A 72 3.60 13.81 -15.25
C LYS A 72 3.88 12.33 -14.93
N ARG A 73 2.99 11.68 -14.21
CA ARG A 73 3.12 10.27 -13.83
C ARG A 73 2.97 9.37 -15.06
N ASN A 74 3.97 8.51 -15.30
CA ASN A 74 4.01 7.57 -16.42
C ASN A 74 3.92 6.10 -15.97
N PHE A 75 3.47 5.86 -14.74
CA PHE A 75 3.25 4.55 -14.16
C PHE A 75 1.91 4.52 -13.42
N GLN A 76 1.29 3.36 -13.31
CA GLN A 76 0.08 3.17 -12.49
C GLN A 76 0.47 2.60 -11.13
N VAL A 77 -0.35 2.83 -10.11
CA VAL A 77 -0.16 2.25 -8.77
C VAL A 77 -1.34 1.32 -8.59
N VAL A 78 -1.05 0.10 -8.17
CA VAL A 78 -2.06 -0.97 -8.11
C VAL A 78 -1.84 -1.78 -6.85
N GLU A 79 -2.94 -2.10 -6.18
CA GLU A 79 -2.88 -2.99 -5.03
C GLU A 79 -2.86 -4.43 -5.51
N CYS A 80 -1.99 -5.27 -4.96
CA CYS A 80 -2.02 -6.71 -5.12
C CYS A 80 -1.87 -7.43 -3.77
N PRO A 81 -3.00 -7.79 -3.14
CA PRO A 81 -3.01 -8.44 -1.84
C PRO A 81 -2.34 -9.82 -1.83
N ARG A 82 -1.68 -10.13 -0.72
CA ARG A 82 -0.92 -11.38 -0.45
C ARG A 82 0.26 -11.58 -1.39
N THR A 83 0.93 -10.47 -1.72
CA THR A 83 2.28 -10.52 -2.27
C THR A 83 3.32 -10.33 -1.18
N ASP A 84 2.91 -9.87 0.02
CA ASP A 84 3.79 -9.56 1.15
C ASP A 84 4.94 -8.62 0.72
N ASN A 85 4.67 -7.72 -0.24
CA ASN A 85 5.70 -6.95 -0.92
C ASN A 85 5.19 -5.63 -1.51
N CYS A 86 6.13 -4.77 -1.92
CA CYS A 86 5.94 -3.60 -2.77
C CYS A 86 7.04 -3.60 -3.83
N TYR A 87 6.72 -3.43 -5.11
CA TYR A 87 7.71 -3.51 -6.18
C TYR A 87 7.31 -2.72 -7.43
N ALA A 88 8.32 -2.20 -8.14
CA ALA A 88 8.17 -1.62 -9.48
C ALA A 88 8.29 -2.68 -10.59
N THR A 89 7.43 -2.62 -11.60
CA THR A 89 7.45 -3.56 -12.74
C THR A 89 6.88 -2.94 -14.02
N ILE A 90 7.07 -3.61 -15.15
CA ILE A 90 6.46 -3.26 -16.44
C ILE A 90 5.67 -4.46 -16.94
N ILE A 91 4.38 -4.28 -17.19
CA ILE A 91 3.47 -5.30 -17.70
C ILE A 91 2.83 -4.76 -18.97
N ASN A 92 3.03 -5.45 -20.10
CA ASN A 92 2.50 -5.06 -21.42
C ASN A 92 2.82 -3.59 -21.78
N GLY A 93 4.05 -3.14 -21.51
CA GLY A 93 4.50 -1.78 -21.82
C GLY A 93 4.00 -0.69 -20.85
N VAL A 94 3.18 -1.05 -19.86
CA VAL A 94 2.72 -0.12 -18.82
C VAL A 94 3.55 -0.32 -17.56
N ARG A 95 4.05 0.78 -16.99
CA ARG A 95 4.81 0.79 -15.73
C ARG A 95 3.85 0.71 -14.55
N TYR A 96 4.18 -0.10 -13.55
CA TYR A 96 3.37 -0.30 -12.36
C TYR A 96 4.22 -0.26 -11.09
N ILE A 97 3.72 0.45 -10.09
CA ILE A 97 4.06 0.21 -8.70
C ILE A 97 2.98 -0.72 -8.14
N VAL A 98 3.37 -1.94 -7.79
CA VAL A 98 2.48 -2.96 -7.23
C VAL A 98 2.76 -3.09 -5.75
N TYR A 99 1.75 -2.98 -4.90
CA TYR A 99 1.93 -3.09 -3.45
C TYR A 99 0.87 -3.95 -2.79
N ASP A 100 1.24 -4.60 -1.70
CA ASP A 100 0.29 -5.21 -0.78
C ASP A 100 0.04 -4.25 0.39
N ASN A 101 -1.20 -3.77 0.52
CA ASN A 101 -1.57 -2.85 1.60
C ASN A 101 -1.40 -3.48 2.98
N SER A 102 -1.60 -4.80 3.11
CA SER A 102 -1.40 -5.51 4.39
C SER A 102 0.08 -5.59 4.76
N PHE A 103 0.94 -5.72 3.75
CA PHE A 103 2.39 -5.66 3.95
C PHE A 103 2.84 -4.29 4.43
N LEU A 104 2.47 -3.22 3.71
CA LEU A 104 2.88 -1.86 4.10
C LEU A 104 2.39 -1.53 5.51
N LYS A 105 1.14 -1.85 5.84
CA LYS A 105 0.59 -1.67 7.19
C LYS A 105 1.34 -2.48 8.25
N LEU A 106 1.73 -3.72 7.94
CA LEU A 106 2.55 -4.52 8.86
C LEU A 106 3.91 -3.86 9.14
N VAL A 107 4.53 -3.23 8.12
CA VAL A 107 5.78 -2.49 8.32
C VAL A 107 5.54 -1.28 9.22
N GLU A 108 4.52 -0.47 8.94
CA GLU A 108 4.14 0.70 9.74
C GLU A 108 3.86 0.33 11.20
N ASP A 109 3.10 -0.74 11.43
CA ASP A 109 2.78 -1.26 12.77
C ASP A 109 4.05 -1.68 13.52
N ARG A 110 5.05 -2.25 12.83
CA ARG A 110 6.33 -2.67 13.42
C ARG A 110 7.28 -1.50 13.69
N THR A 111 7.26 -0.48 12.84
CA THR A 111 8.14 0.69 12.94
C THR A 111 7.52 1.83 13.75
N HIS A 112 6.22 1.74 14.03
CA HIS A 112 5.41 2.78 14.66
C HIS A 112 5.45 4.12 13.91
N THR A 113 5.52 4.06 12.58
CA THR A 113 5.56 5.25 11.72
C THR A 113 5.21 4.93 10.28
N ASP A 114 4.45 5.82 9.64
CA ASP A 114 4.07 5.76 8.22
C ASP A 114 5.28 5.99 7.30
N TRP A 115 6.35 6.62 7.82
CA TRP A 115 7.56 6.89 7.04
C TRP A 115 8.24 5.65 6.51
N ALA A 116 8.05 4.49 7.16
CA ALA A 116 8.58 3.23 6.67
C ALA A 116 7.93 2.83 5.33
N ALA A 117 6.60 2.90 5.23
CA ALA A 117 5.90 2.61 3.98
C ALA A 117 6.16 3.68 2.92
N ILE A 118 6.24 4.96 3.31
CA ILE A 118 6.61 6.06 2.40
C ILE A 118 8.02 5.84 1.83
N SER A 119 8.98 5.44 2.67
CA SER A 119 10.36 5.14 2.25
C SER A 119 10.42 3.97 1.26
N ILE A 120 9.63 2.91 1.50
CA ILE A 120 9.49 1.77 0.58
C ILE A 120 8.87 2.21 -0.75
N MET A 121 7.76 2.94 -0.73
CA MET A 121 7.14 3.45 -1.97
C MET A 121 8.08 4.38 -2.75
N ALA A 122 8.81 5.26 -2.05
CA ALA A 122 9.77 6.16 -2.69
C ALA A 122 10.88 5.38 -3.37
N HIS A 123 11.41 4.33 -2.74
CA HIS A 123 12.39 3.43 -3.34
C HIS A 123 11.86 2.81 -4.65
N GLU A 124 10.66 2.23 -4.65
CA GLU A 124 10.07 1.63 -5.86
C GLU A 124 9.81 2.65 -6.97
N ILE A 125 9.33 3.84 -6.61
CA ILE A 125 9.17 4.95 -7.55
C ILE A 125 10.54 5.35 -8.16
N GLY A 126 11.61 5.32 -7.36
CA GLY A 126 12.98 5.53 -7.80
C GLY A 126 13.38 4.59 -8.95
N HIS A 127 13.00 3.31 -8.89
CA HIS A 127 13.26 2.35 -9.97
C HIS A 127 12.59 2.71 -11.30
N HIS A 128 11.43 3.39 -11.30
CA HIS A 128 10.83 3.89 -12.53
C HIS A 128 11.50 5.18 -13.02
N ILE A 129 11.72 6.14 -12.12
CA ILE A 129 12.30 7.44 -12.46
C ILE A 129 13.70 7.28 -13.06
N LEU A 130 14.51 6.42 -12.47
CA LEU A 130 15.90 6.17 -12.87
C LEU A 130 16.03 5.16 -14.02
N GLY A 131 14.90 4.67 -14.55
CA GLY A 131 14.89 3.71 -15.67
C GLY A 131 15.39 2.32 -15.29
N HIS A 132 15.47 1.97 -14.01
CA HIS A 132 15.94 0.65 -13.57
C HIS A 132 15.07 -0.50 -14.10
N THR A 133 13.81 -0.23 -14.39
CA THR A 133 12.80 -1.19 -14.85
C THR A 133 12.81 -1.45 -16.36
N SER A 134 13.59 -0.69 -17.16
CA SER A 134 13.49 -0.74 -18.63
C SER A 134 14.31 -1.85 -19.30
N ASP A 135 15.34 -2.38 -18.64
CA ASP A 135 16.21 -3.42 -19.22
C ASP A 135 15.76 -4.86 -18.91
N GLY A 136 14.71 -5.01 -18.09
CA GLY A 136 14.15 -6.32 -17.74
C GLY A 136 15.09 -7.25 -16.99
N MET A 137 16.23 -6.76 -16.50
CA MET A 137 17.26 -7.58 -15.83
C MET A 137 17.02 -7.76 -14.32
N GLY A 138 15.97 -7.15 -13.76
CA GLY A 138 15.61 -7.24 -12.35
C GLY A 138 16.53 -6.43 -11.42
N SER A 139 16.48 -6.76 -10.13
CA SER A 139 17.24 -6.09 -9.06
C SER A 139 18.74 -6.30 -9.21
N ARG A 140 19.49 -5.22 -9.07
CA ARG A 140 20.95 -5.21 -9.13
C ARG A 140 21.48 -4.30 -8.04
N PRO A 141 22.56 -4.67 -7.33
CA PRO A 141 23.02 -3.91 -6.18
C PRO A 141 23.26 -2.43 -6.46
N ASP A 142 23.80 -2.07 -7.63
CA ASP A 142 24.04 -0.69 -8.04
C ASP A 142 22.74 0.13 -8.22
N LYS A 143 21.68 -0.51 -8.72
CA LYS A 143 20.37 0.10 -8.92
C LYS A 143 19.58 0.24 -7.63
N GLU A 144 19.67 -0.77 -6.75
CA GLU A 144 19.04 -0.74 -5.42
C GLU A 144 19.59 0.42 -4.59
N LEU A 145 20.91 0.64 -4.60
CA LEU A 145 21.53 1.78 -3.93
C LEU A 145 21.07 3.12 -4.52
N GLN A 146 20.91 3.22 -5.84
CA GLN A 146 20.39 4.46 -6.45
C GLN A 146 18.93 4.74 -6.04
N ALA A 147 18.09 3.70 -5.94
CA ALA A 147 16.73 3.82 -5.45
C ALA A 147 16.68 4.18 -3.94
N ASP A 148 17.58 3.62 -3.13
CA ASP A 148 17.75 3.99 -1.72
C ASP A 148 18.15 5.45 -1.53
N TYR A 149 19.08 5.95 -2.35
CA TYR A 149 19.46 7.36 -2.35
C TYR A 149 18.24 8.23 -2.64
N PHE A 150 17.46 7.88 -3.66
CA PHE A 150 16.25 8.62 -4.02
C PHE A 150 15.21 8.60 -2.89
N SER A 151 15.02 7.45 -2.23
CA SER A 151 14.13 7.35 -1.07
C SER A 151 14.53 8.29 0.07
N GLY A 152 15.81 8.32 0.44
CA GLY A 152 16.32 9.24 1.46
C GLY A 152 16.07 10.71 1.12
N PHE A 153 16.31 11.08 -0.13
CA PHE A 153 16.04 12.44 -0.64
C PHE A 153 14.56 12.82 -0.53
N VAL A 154 13.66 11.91 -0.93
CA VAL A 154 12.20 12.11 -0.88
C VAL A 154 11.71 12.26 0.56
N VAL A 155 12.13 11.37 1.46
CA VAL A 155 11.71 11.41 2.87
C VAL A 155 12.13 12.73 3.51
N HIS A 156 13.35 13.22 3.22
CA HIS A 156 13.76 14.55 3.67
C HIS A 156 12.80 15.65 3.20
N ASN A 157 12.52 15.72 1.89
CA ASN A 157 11.70 16.79 1.32
C ASN A 157 10.24 16.75 1.77
N LEU A 158 9.75 15.58 2.18
CA LEU A 158 8.42 15.41 2.76
C LEU A 158 8.35 15.77 4.25
N GLY A 159 9.49 15.94 4.93
CA GLY A 159 9.52 16.31 6.34
C GLY A 159 9.97 15.20 7.30
N GLY A 160 10.30 14.01 6.81
CA GLY A 160 10.78 12.89 7.64
C GLY A 160 12.23 13.05 8.10
N SER A 161 12.53 12.61 9.32
CA SER A 161 13.88 12.58 9.87
C SER A 161 14.76 11.55 9.17
N LEU A 162 16.08 11.63 9.39
CA LEU A 162 17.02 10.63 8.88
C LEU A 162 16.74 9.23 9.46
N GLU A 163 16.32 9.16 10.73
CA GLU A 163 15.96 7.89 11.37
C GLU A 163 14.74 7.26 10.70
N GLU A 164 13.70 8.06 10.45
CA GLU A 164 12.50 7.63 9.73
C GLU A 164 12.80 7.21 8.29
N ALA A 165 13.74 7.86 7.61
CA ALA A 165 14.16 7.46 6.26
C ALA A 165 14.79 6.06 6.24
N GLN A 166 15.50 5.68 7.31
CA GLN A 166 16.24 4.42 7.42
C GLN A 166 15.45 3.28 8.06
N ILE A 167 14.32 3.56 8.73
CA ILE A 167 13.67 2.61 9.65
C ILE A 167 13.20 1.34 8.95
N ALA A 168 12.69 1.43 7.73
CA ALA A 168 12.25 0.28 6.94
C ALA A 168 13.40 -0.71 6.70
N ILE A 169 14.58 -0.22 6.31
CA ILE A 169 15.76 -1.05 6.08
C ILE A 169 16.28 -1.67 7.37
N ARG A 170 16.24 -0.93 8.50
CA ARG A 170 16.67 -1.45 9.81
C ARG A 170 15.81 -2.62 10.27
N VAL A 171 14.50 -2.61 9.98
CA VAL A 171 13.53 -3.61 10.44
C VAL A 171 13.38 -4.79 9.47
N LEU A 172 13.44 -4.53 8.15
CA LEU A 172 13.10 -5.55 7.14
C LEU A 172 14.30 -6.31 6.60
N GLN A 173 15.49 -5.72 6.60
CA GLN A 173 16.65 -6.33 5.95
C GLN A 173 17.60 -7.03 6.94
N GLY A 174 18.10 -8.20 6.54
CA GLY A 174 19.24 -8.86 7.18
C GLY A 174 20.56 -8.12 6.95
N GLU A 175 21.60 -8.46 7.72
CA GLU A 175 22.90 -7.76 7.69
C GLU A 175 23.64 -7.91 6.36
N GLU A 176 23.61 -9.13 5.80
CA GLU A 176 24.40 -9.52 4.64
C GLU A 176 23.71 -9.17 3.33
N GLY A 177 24.51 -8.84 2.32
CA GLY A 177 24.04 -8.66 0.95
C GLY A 177 24.00 -9.99 0.18
N ASP A 178 23.33 -9.97 -0.96
CA ASP A 178 23.27 -11.10 -1.89
C ASP A 178 23.54 -10.64 -3.34
N ALA A 179 23.32 -11.53 -4.31
CA ALA A 179 23.59 -11.25 -5.72
C ALA A 179 22.73 -10.13 -6.32
N SER A 180 21.54 -9.87 -5.77
CA SER A 180 20.64 -8.81 -6.23
C SER A 180 20.65 -7.59 -5.31
N HIS A 181 21.08 -7.75 -4.05
CA HIS A 181 20.83 -6.74 -3.01
C HIS A 181 22.06 -6.39 -2.18
N PRO A 182 22.34 -5.10 -1.98
CA PRO A 182 23.49 -4.66 -1.19
C PRO A 182 23.33 -5.02 0.29
N PRO A 183 24.44 -5.17 1.03
CA PRO A 183 24.42 -5.27 2.48
C PRO A 183 23.68 -4.09 3.13
N ARG A 184 23.04 -4.34 4.28
CA ARG A 184 22.22 -3.34 4.98
C ARG A 184 22.97 -2.05 5.28
N ARG A 185 24.25 -2.17 5.67
CA ARG A 185 25.12 -1.01 5.94
C ARG A 185 25.18 -0.06 4.74
N ASP A 186 25.34 -0.60 3.54
CA ASP A 186 25.54 0.19 2.33
C ASP A 186 24.23 0.85 1.90
N ARG A 187 23.10 0.15 2.06
CA ARG A 187 21.75 0.71 1.86
C ARG A 187 21.48 1.87 2.82
N LEU A 188 21.70 1.67 4.12
CA LEU A 188 21.53 2.71 5.14
C LEU A 188 22.40 3.95 4.88
N ALA A 189 23.67 3.75 4.53
CA ALA A 189 24.58 4.83 4.20
C ALA A 189 24.13 5.60 2.95
N THR A 190 23.52 4.91 1.99
CA THR A 190 23.06 5.52 0.75
C THR A 190 21.76 6.30 0.93
N ILE A 191 20.82 5.81 1.75
CA ILE A 191 19.66 6.59 2.22
C ILE A 191 20.12 7.86 2.93
N GLU A 192 21.10 7.75 3.83
CA GLU A 192 21.64 8.91 4.56
C GLU A 192 22.24 9.94 3.61
N LYS A 193 23.00 9.49 2.61
CA LYS A 193 23.57 10.36 1.59
C LYS A 193 22.47 11.15 0.86
N GLY A 194 21.42 10.48 0.40
CA GLY A 194 20.29 11.13 -0.28
C GLY A 194 19.58 12.14 0.61
N TRP A 195 19.34 11.78 1.86
CA TRP A 195 18.69 12.65 2.85
C TRP A 195 19.53 13.90 3.14
N ARG A 196 20.85 13.76 3.34
CA ARG A 196 21.75 14.89 3.64
C ARG A 196 21.95 15.82 2.45
N GLU A 197 22.02 15.28 1.24
CA GLU A 197 22.09 16.11 0.04
C GLU A 197 20.80 16.91 -0.17
N ALA A 198 19.63 16.29 0.09
CA ALA A 198 18.36 17.00 0.10
C ALA A 198 18.34 18.16 1.11
N ASP A 199 18.81 17.96 2.34
CA ASP A 199 18.94 19.01 3.35
C ASP A 199 19.89 20.12 2.91
N SER A 200 20.99 19.78 2.22
CA SER A 200 21.89 20.79 1.67
C SER A 200 21.25 21.66 0.58
N PHE A 201 20.32 21.11 -0.21
CA PHE A 201 19.61 21.86 -1.25
C PHE A 201 18.38 22.59 -0.73
N TYR A 202 17.69 22.00 0.24
CA TYR A 202 16.41 22.44 0.78
C TYR A 202 16.44 22.46 2.31
N PRO A 203 17.34 23.26 2.93
CA PRO A 203 17.53 23.24 4.37
C PRO A 203 16.24 23.58 5.09
N ARG A 204 15.88 22.77 6.09
CA ARG A 204 14.70 23.05 6.90
C ARG A 204 14.93 24.34 7.68
N LEU A 205 14.05 25.32 7.48
CA LEU A 205 14.02 26.50 8.34
C LEU A 205 13.74 26.03 9.77
N VAL A 206 14.73 26.15 10.65
CA VAL A 206 14.59 25.81 12.07
C VAL A 206 13.46 26.66 12.65
N LYS A 207 12.28 26.07 12.83
CA LYS A 207 11.31 26.62 13.78
C LYS A 207 11.87 26.31 15.16
N ASN A 208 12.18 27.35 15.94
CA ASN A 208 12.39 27.22 17.37
C ASN A 208 11.14 26.61 18.01
N SER A 209 11.12 25.29 18.15
CA SER A 209 10.28 24.62 19.13
C SER A 209 11.08 23.43 19.66
N SER A 210 11.40 23.49 20.94
CA SER A 210 11.76 22.34 21.75
C SER A 210 10.72 21.24 21.56
N SER A 211 11.02 20.24 20.74
CA SER A 211 10.27 18.98 20.73
C SER A 211 10.63 18.21 22.00
N PRO A 212 9.66 17.64 22.74
CA PRO A 212 9.96 16.80 23.88
C PRO A 212 10.71 15.57 23.39
N THR A 213 11.75 15.18 24.11
CA THR A 213 12.41 13.88 23.96
C THR A 213 11.35 12.76 24.01
N PRO A 214 11.42 11.75 23.13
CA PRO A 214 10.57 10.58 23.25
C PRO A 214 10.75 9.96 24.64
N PRO A 215 9.68 9.50 25.31
CA PRO A 215 9.83 8.79 26.57
C PRO A 215 10.70 7.54 26.33
N PRO A 216 11.58 7.18 27.29
CA PRO A 216 12.40 5.99 27.17
C PRO A 216 11.51 4.75 27.05
N ALA A 217 11.96 3.78 26.25
CA ALA A 217 11.29 2.51 26.06
C ALA A 217 10.99 1.86 27.43
N PRO A 218 9.78 1.33 27.66
CA PRO A 218 9.44 0.71 28.94
C PRO A 218 10.30 -0.53 29.18
N GLU A 219 10.96 -0.57 30.34
CA GLU A 219 11.69 -1.74 30.81
C GLU A 219 10.75 -2.95 30.95
N ILE A 220 11.25 -4.11 30.53
CA ILE A 220 10.55 -5.39 30.64
C ILE A 220 10.45 -5.78 32.13
N VAL A 221 9.33 -5.44 32.76
CA VAL A 221 8.99 -5.92 34.10
C VAL A 221 8.46 -7.35 34.00
N LYS A 222 9.06 -8.23 34.81
CA LYS A 222 8.74 -9.66 34.89
C LYS A 222 7.29 -9.90 35.33
N ASN A 223 6.71 -10.96 34.77
CA ASN A 223 5.33 -11.42 34.92
C ASN A 223 4.81 -11.44 36.37
N GLU A 224 3.75 -10.66 36.62
CA GLU A 224 2.74 -10.91 37.66
C GLU A 224 1.37 -11.08 37.00
N PRO A 225 0.49 -11.95 37.53
CA PRO A 225 -0.81 -12.21 36.93
C PRO A 225 -1.72 -10.97 37.00
N LYS A 226 -2.20 -10.55 35.83
CA LYS A 226 -3.05 -9.37 35.64
C LYS A 226 -4.40 -9.53 36.36
N PRO A 227 -4.82 -8.60 37.23
CA PRO A 227 -6.18 -8.59 37.77
C PRO A 227 -7.20 -8.36 36.65
N GLU A 228 -8.36 -9.01 36.75
CA GLU A 228 -9.46 -8.88 35.79
C GLU A 228 -9.81 -7.40 35.52
N PRO A 229 -9.98 -6.98 34.25
CA PRO A 229 -10.32 -5.61 33.94
C PRO A 229 -11.70 -5.25 34.50
N PRO A 230 -11.87 -4.03 35.05
CA PRO A 230 -13.16 -3.57 35.54
C PRO A 230 -14.14 -3.48 34.38
N LYS A 231 -15.39 -3.92 34.61
CA LYS A 231 -16.49 -3.88 33.65
C LYS A 231 -16.70 -2.45 33.14
N THR A 232 -16.18 -2.15 31.97
CA THR A 232 -16.35 -0.87 31.30
C THR A 232 -17.72 -0.90 30.62
N GLU A 233 -18.64 -0.03 31.05
CA GLU A 233 -19.92 0.13 30.37
C GLU A 233 -19.65 0.49 28.90
N THR A 234 -20.11 -0.37 27.98
CA THR A 234 -19.93 -0.14 26.55
C THR A 234 -20.80 1.04 26.14
N ARG A 235 -20.18 2.20 25.89
CA ARG A 235 -20.89 3.38 25.35
C ARG A 235 -21.45 3.02 23.96
N THR A 236 -22.73 3.27 23.75
CA THR A 236 -23.44 2.94 22.49
C THR A 236 -24.15 4.17 21.92
N GLY A 237 -24.37 4.19 20.60
CA GLY A 237 -24.76 5.38 19.85
C GLY A 237 -23.56 6.05 19.20
N CYS A 238 -23.67 7.34 18.88
CA CYS A 238 -22.53 8.15 18.46
C CYS A 238 -21.62 8.38 19.67
N ILE A 239 -20.39 7.88 19.60
CA ILE A 239 -19.43 7.95 20.70
C ILE A 239 -18.29 8.93 20.43
N ASP A 240 -18.10 9.33 19.17
CA ASP A 240 -17.15 10.35 18.75
C ASP A 240 -17.56 10.98 17.41
N GLY A 241 -17.17 12.24 17.18
CA GLY A 241 -17.44 12.97 15.93
C GLY A 241 -18.92 13.30 15.66
N ASN A 242 -19.23 13.53 14.38
CA ASN A 242 -20.56 13.88 13.87
C ASN A 242 -21.16 12.69 13.11
N CYS A 243 -22.04 11.94 13.76
CA CYS A 243 -22.75 10.80 13.16
C CYS A 243 -24.04 11.19 12.40
N ASP A 244 -24.25 12.47 12.11
CA ASP A 244 -25.38 12.94 11.30
C ASP A 244 -24.90 13.35 9.89
N ASP A 245 -23.97 14.29 9.79
CA ASP A 245 -23.44 14.83 8.52
C ASP A 245 -21.96 15.24 8.67
N GLY A 246 -21.04 14.27 8.57
CA GLY A 246 -19.60 14.48 8.80
C GLY A 246 -18.86 13.18 9.10
N GLU A 247 -17.73 13.24 9.80
CA GLU A 247 -17.00 12.04 10.24
C GLU A 247 -17.36 11.69 11.68
N GLY A 248 -17.60 10.41 11.97
CA GLY A 248 -17.98 9.97 13.31
C GLY A 248 -17.80 8.48 13.58
N VAL A 249 -17.74 8.15 14.88
CA VAL A 249 -17.66 6.78 15.40
C VAL A 249 -18.97 6.42 16.09
N TYR A 250 -19.62 5.37 15.61
CA TYR A 250 -20.89 4.90 16.13
C TYR A 250 -20.81 3.43 16.53
N ILE A 251 -21.35 3.10 17.70
CA ILE A 251 -21.54 1.71 18.14
C ILE A 251 -23.03 1.41 18.19
N ASN A 252 -23.47 0.43 17.39
CA ASN A 252 -24.87 0.03 17.33
C ASN A 252 -25.35 -0.55 18.65
N ARG A 253 -26.42 0.02 19.22
CA ARG A 253 -27.00 -0.40 20.50
C ARG A 253 -27.43 -1.87 20.55
N LYS A 254 -27.81 -2.45 19.41
CA LYS A 254 -28.33 -3.83 19.32
C LYS A 254 -27.26 -4.82 18.94
N THR A 255 -26.47 -4.52 17.91
CA THR A 255 -25.48 -5.46 17.37
C THR A 255 -24.11 -5.31 18.00
N LEU A 256 -23.85 -4.19 18.69
CA LEU A 256 -22.52 -3.78 19.16
C LEU A 256 -21.47 -3.64 18.04
N GLU A 257 -21.90 -3.67 16.77
CA GLU A 257 -21.03 -3.37 15.64
C GLU A 257 -20.65 -1.89 15.66
N ARG A 258 -19.38 -1.62 15.35
CA ARG A 258 -18.82 -0.27 15.30
C ARG A 258 -18.66 0.17 13.85
N TYR A 259 -19.01 1.42 13.56
CA TYR A 259 -18.71 2.09 12.31
C TYR A 259 -17.84 3.31 12.58
N GLU A 260 -16.86 3.53 11.72
CA GLU A 260 -15.96 4.68 11.73
C GLU A 260 -15.86 5.21 10.31
N GLY A 261 -16.23 6.46 10.08
CA GLY A 261 -16.12 7.04 8.74
C GLY A 261 -17.11 8.17 8.52
N GLU A 262 -17.38 8.42 7.25
CA GLU A 262 -18.25 9.50 6.79
C GLU A 262 -19.74 9.17 7.02
N TRP A 263 -20.53 10.21 7.28
CA TRP A 263 -21.95 10.20 7.56
C TRP A 263 -22.65 11.25 6.71
N GLN A 264 -23.85 10.90 6.23
CA GLN A 264 -24.77 11.82 5.58
C GLN A 264 -26.19 11.42 5.96
N GLU A 265 -27.01 12.40 6.36
CA GLU A 265 -28.40 12.19 6.79
C GLU A 265 -28.54 11.05 7.82
N SER A 266 -27.65 11.05 8.84
CA SER A 266 -27.58 10.05 9.92
C SER A 266 -27.37 8.61 9.42
N ARG A 267 -26.75 8.44 8.25
CA ARG A 267 -26.38 7.14 7.68
C ARG A 267 -24.90 7.11 7.28
N PRO A 268 -24.23 5.95 7.39
CA PRO A 268 -22.94 5.73 6.76
C PRO A 268 -22.98 6.11 5.27
N HIS A 269 -22.04 6.94 4.85
CA HIS A 269 -21.86 7.42 3.49
C HIS A 269 -20.36 7.56 3.21
N GLY A 270 -19.94 7.70 1.95
CA GLY A 270 -18.54 7.95 1.63
C GLY A 270 -17.63 6.80 2.07
N PHE A 271 -16.40 7.06 2.45
CA PHE A 271 -15.50 6.02 2.92
C PHE A 271 -15.71 5.72 4.41
N GLY A 272 -15.64 4.43 4.77
CA GLY A 272 -15.70 4.03 6.17
C GLY A 272 -15.24 2.60 6.44
N ILE A 273 -15.12 2.30 7.73
CA ILE A 273 -14.73 1.00 8.26
C ILE A 273 -15.82 0.51 9.22
N GLN A 274 -16.36 -0.67 8.95
CA GLN A 274 -17.27 -1.37 9.85
C GLN A 274 -16.55 -2.52 10.55
N PHE A 275 -16.82 -2.69 11.84
CA PHE A 275 -16.28 -3.75 12.69
C PHE A 275 -17.41 -4.62 13.23
N TYR A 276 -17.14 -5.91 13.37
CA TYR A 276 -17.95 -6.83 14.16
C TYR A 276 -17.94 -6.45 15.65
N ALA A 277 -18.92 -6.95 16.41
CA ALA A 277 -19.02 -6.75 17.86
C ALA A 277 -17.76 -7.17 18.64
N ASN A 278 -17.00 -8.13 18.11
CA ASN A 278 -15.75 -8.60 18.70
C ASN A 278 -14.54 -7.71 18.34
N GLY A 279 -14.75 -6.57 17.69
CA GLY A 279 -13.70 -5.64 17.27
C GLY A 279 -12.96 -6.03 15.99
N LYS A 280 -13.23 -7.21 15.39
CA LYS A 280 -12.63 -7.57 14.10
C LYS A 280 -13.22 -6.71 12.99
N LYS A 281 -12.37 -6.29 12.04
CA LYS A 281 -12.82 -5.58 10.85
C LYS A 281 -13.81 -6.47 10.07
N LYS A 282 -14.94 -5.89 9.66
CA LYS A 282 -16.02 -6.52 8.88
C LYS A 282 -15.99 -6.01 7.46
N TYR A 283 -15.91 -4.70 7.28
CA TYR A 283 -15.86 -4.06 5.97
C TYR A 283 -15.02 -2.79 6.00
N GLU A 284 -14.39 -2.45 4.88
CA GLU A 284 -13.68 -1.20 4.64
C GLU A 284 -13.85 -0.83 3.17
N GLY A 285 -14.35 0.37 2.90
CA GLY A 285 -14.68 0.80 1.55
C GLY A 285 -15.77 1.85 1.53
N GLU A 286 -16.40 1.98 0.37
CA GLU A 286 -17.44 2.98 0.12
C GLU A 286 -18.81 2.57 0.71
N PHE A 287 -19.54 3.55 1.20
CA PHE A 287 -20.90 3.43 1.71
C PHE A 287 -21.82 4.41 0.98
N ALA A 288 -23.03 3.95 0.69
CA ALA A 288 -24.11 4.80 0.24
C ALA A 288 -25.40 4.42 0.97
N ASN A 289 -26.05 5.42 1.57
CA ASN A 289 -27.32 5.24 2.29
C ASN A 289 -27.26 4.13 3.37
N GLY A 290 -26.14 4.04 4.10
CA GLY A 290 -25.94 3.08 5.17
C GLY A 290 -25.61 1.65 4.70
N LYS A 291 -25.31 1.46 3.42
CA LYS A 291 -24.97 0.15 2.84
C LYS A 291 -23.62 0.19 2.15
N PHE A 292 -22.93 -0.94 2.11
CA PHE A 292 -21.73 -1.11 1.28
C PHE A 292 -22.07 -0.81 -0.18
N ASP A 293 -21.31 0.06 -0.81
CA ASP A 293 -21.47 0.42 -2.21
C ASP A 293 -20.08 0.67 -2.82
N GLY A 294 -19.99 0.98 -4.11
CA GLY A 294 -18.69 1.22 -4.75
C GLY A 294 -17.68 0.09 -4.56
N ASN A 295 -16.43 0.40 -4.23
CA ASN A 295 -15.38 -0.58 -3.98
C ASN A 295 -15.17 -0.81 -2.48
N GLY A 296 -14.84 -2.04 -2.10
CA GLY A 296 -14.41 -2.32 -0.73
C GLY A 296 -13.86 -3.72 -0.51
N THR A 297 -13.46 -3.96 0.74
CA THR A 297 -13.04 -5.27 1.25
C THR A 297 -13.98 -5.69 2.37
N LEU A 298 -14.50 -6.92 2.29
CA LEU A 298 -15.38 -7.56 3.25
C LEU A 298 -14.66 -8.78 3.85
N TRP A 299 -14.46 -8.77 5.16
CA TRP A 299 -13.99 -9.91 5.93
C TRP A 299 -15.19 -10.69 6.44
N LEU A 300 -15.35 -11.92 5.98
CA LEU A 300 -16.46 -12.77 6.36
C LEU A 300 -16.14 -13.54 7.66
N SER A 301 -17.18 -13.86 8.43
CA SER A 301 -17.06 -14.59 9.69
C SER A 301 -16.47 -15.99 9.53
N ASN A 302 -16.56 -16.58 8.33
CA ASN A 302 -15.96 -17.88 8.00
C ASN A 302 -14.46 -17.79 7.65
N GLY A 303 -13.84 -16.60 7.73
CA GLY A 303 -12.44 -16.36 7.40
C GLY A 303 -12.18 -16.06 5.93
N ASN A 304 -13.21 -16.09 5.08
CA ASN A 304 -13.07 -15.63 3.70
C ASN A 304 -12.92 -14.10 3.66
N ILE A 305 -12.30 -13.60 2.61
CA ILE A 305 -12.16 -12.17 2.35
C ILE A 305 -12.60 -11.90 0.92
N TYR A 306 -13.52 -10.98 0.71
CA TYR A 306 -13.89 -10.50 -0.61
C TYR A 306 -13.35 -9.08 -0.81
N THR A 307 -12.77 -8.80 -1.97
CA THR A 307 -12.39 -7.44 -2.39
C THR A 307 -12.92 -7.21 -3.80
N GLY A 308 -13.64 -6.11 -4.01
CA GLY A 308 -14.21 -5.79 -5.32
C GLY A 308 -15.43 -4.88 -5.22
N ASP A 309 -16.29 -4.94 -6.24
CA ASP A 309 -17.45 -4.04 -6.30
C ASP A 309 -18.57 -4.50 -5.35
N PHE A 310 -19.29 -3.50 -4.84
CA PHE A 310 -20.50 -3.61 -4.06
C PHE A 310 -21.58 -2.75 -4.69
N LYS A 311 -22.82 -3.23 -4.59
CA LYS A 311 -24.00 -2.48 -4.99
C LYS A 311 -25.09 -2.73 -3.97
N THR A 312 -25.58 -1.66 -3.36
CA THR A 312 -26.71 -1.69 -2.42
C THR A 312 -26.57 -2.71 -1.28
N GLY A 313 -25.36 -2.85 -0.75
CA GLY A 313 -25.01 -3.74 0.37
C GLY A 313 -24.66 -5.18 -0.04
N THR A 314 -24.59 -5.47 -1.35
CA THR A 314 -24.28 -6.81 -1.85
C THR A 314 -23.06 -6.78 -2.75
N VAL A 315 -22.25 -7.83 -2.66
CA VAL A 315 -21.14 -8.08 -3.58
C VAL A 315 -21.69 -8.16 -5.02
N HIS A 316 -21.10 -7.39 -5.93
CA HIS A 316 -21.54 -7.24 -7.30
C HIS A 316 -20.33 -7.01 -8.22
N GLY A 317 -20.54 -6.97 -9.54
CA GLY A 317 -19.51 -6.54 -10.48
C GLY A 317 -18.31 -7.48 -10.48
N LYS A 318 -17.10 -6.94 -10.54
CA LYS A 318 -15.87 -7.74 -10.52
C LYS A 318 -15.31 -7.78 -9.11
N GLY A 319 -14.74 -8.92 -8.75
CA GLY A 319 -14.08 -9.04 -7.46
C GLY A 319 -13.25 -10.30 -7.32
N VAL A 320 -12.64 -10.40 -6.14
CA VAL A 320 -11.82 -11.51 -5.73
C VAL A 320 -12.28 -12.02 -4.39
N LEU A 321 -12.62 -13.31 -4.35
CA LEU A 321 -12.95 -14.02 -3.13
C LEU A 321 -11.76 -14.89 -2.73
N LEU A 322 -11.11 -14.51 -1.65
CA LEU A 322 -10.18 -15.35 -0.91
C LEU A 322 -10.95 -16.26 0.04
N TYR A 323 -10.72 -17.55 -0.08
CA TYR A 323 -11.20 -18.56 0.86
C TYR A 323 -10.26 -18.75 2.05
N ALA A 324 -10.80 -19.05 3.23
CA ALA A 324 -10.01 -19.31 4.43
C ALA A 324 -8.96 -20.44 4.25
N ASN A 325 -9.19 -21.37 3.31
CA ASN A 325 -8.26 -22.45 2.97
C ASN A 325 -7.09 -22.00 2.06
N GLY A 326 -7.03 -20.72 1.66
CA GLY A 326 -6.01 -20.15 0.78
C GLY A 326 -6.38 -20.10 -0.70
N ASP A 327 -7.45 -20.78 -1.12
CA ASP A 327 -7.95 -20.71 -2.50
C ASP A 327 -8.42 -19.30 -2.85
N ARG A 328 -8.50 -19.00 -4.15
CA ARG A 328 -8.88 -17.69 -4.67
C ARG A 328 -9.78 -17.86 -5.88
N TYR A 329 -10.88 -17.13 -5.93
CA TYR A 329 -11.68 -16.97 -7.13
C TYR A 329 -11.63 -15.50 -7.56
N MET A 330 -11.36 -15.26 -8.85
CA MET A 330 -11.38 -13.93 -9.47
C MET A 330 -12.37 -13.96 -10.62
N GLY A 331 -13.39 -13.10 -10.61
CA GLY A 331 -14.40 -13.11 -11.66
C GLY A 331 -15.57 -12.18 -11.35
N GLU A 332 -16.67 -12.39 -12.05
CA GLU A 332 -17.87 -11.60 -11.86
C GLU A 332 -18.73 -12.15 -10.71
N PHE A 333 -19.43 -11.22 -10.07
CA PHE A 333 -20.38 -11.47 -9.02
C PHE A 333 -21.69 -10.77 -9.34
N ARG A 334 -22.79 -11.47 -9.07
CA ARG A 334 -24.13 -10.93 -9.22
C ARG A 334 -24.93 -11.28 -7.98
N ASN A 335 -25.40 -10.25 -7.27
CA ASN A 335 -26.23 -10.38 -6.07
C ASN A 335 -25.60 -11.28 -5.00
N GLY A 336 -24.30 -11.10 -4.75
CA GLY A 336 -23.56 -11.88 -3.75
C GLY A 336 -23.03 -13.23 -4.23
N GLN A 337 -23.30 -13.64 -5.47
CA GLN A 337 -22.97 -14.97 -5.98
C GLN A 337 -22.00 -14.89 -7.14
N ARG A 338 -21.08 -15.85 -7.25
CA ARG A 338 -20.19 -15.95 -8.42
C ARG A 338 -21.01 -16.16 -9.67
N HIS A 339 -20.68 -15.43 -10.73
CA HIS A 339 -21.40 -15.44 -11.99
C HIS A 339 -20.43 -15.24 -13.16
N GLY A 340 -20.77 -15.72 -14.34
CA GLY A 340 -19.95 -15.56 -15.54
C GLY A 340 -18.62 -16.32 -15.48
N GLN A 341 -17.71 -15.93 -16.37
CA GLN A 341 -16.37 -16.52 -16.44
C GLN A 341 -15.47 -15.93 -15.35
N GLY A 342 -14.65 -16.79 -14.73
CA GLY A 342 -13.63 -16.39 -13.77
C GLY A 342 -12.43 -17.31 -13.79
N LYS A 343 -11.48 -17.04 -12.91
CA LYS A 343 -10.27 -17.80 -12.68
C LYS A 343 -10.28 -18.32 -11.25
N TYR A 344 -10.12 -19.62 -11.07
CA TYR A 344 -9.94 -20.23 -9.75
C TYR A 344 -8.46 -20.60 -9.57
N VAL A 345 -7.87 -20.19 -8.46
CA VAL A 345 -6.49 -20.50 -8.07
C VAL A 345 -6.55 -21.24 -6.74
N TYR A 346 -6.08 -22.48 -6.75
CA TYR A 346 -6.00 -23.30 -5.55
C TYR A 346 -4.81 -22.88 -4.69
N ALA A 347 -4.90 -23.09 -3.37
CA ALA A 347 -3.80 -22.82 -2.44
C ALA A 347 -2.48 -23.51 -2.86
N GLY A 348 -2.56 -24.69 -3.48
CA GLY A 348 -1.40 -25.41 -4.05
C GLY A 348 -0.87 -24.87 -5.38
N GLY A 349 -1.34 -23.71 -5.86
CA GLY A 349 -0.85 -23.03 -7.07
C GLY A 349 -1.49 -23.48 -8.39
N ARG A 350 -2.24 -24.59 -8.41
CA ARG A 350 -3.03 -24.98 -9.60
C ARG A 350 -4.04 -23.89 -9.92
N GLN A 351 -4.25 -23.61 -11.21
CA GLN A 351 -5.20 -22.62 -11.69
C GLN A 351 -6.06 -23.17 -12.81
N GLU A 352 -7.28 -22.66 -12.95
CA GLU A 352 -8.22 -23.04 -14.00
C GLU A 352 -9.18 -21.90 -14.34
N VAL A 353 -9.62 -21.86 -15.60
CA VAL A 353 -10.75 -21.04 -16.02
C VAL A 353 -12.03 -21.77 -15.63
N VAL A 354 -12.95 -21.05 -15.00
CA VAL A 354 -14.19 -21.57 -14.46
C VAL A 354 -15.35 -20.70 -14.92
N TYR A 355 -16.52 -21.29 -15.04
CA TYR A 355 -17.75 -20.56 -15.33
C TYR A 355 -18.77 -20.83 -14.23
N TYR A 356 -19.40 -19.79 -13.71
CA TYR A 356 -20.40 -19.87 -12.65
C TYR A 356 -21.73 -19.28 -13.09
N VAL A 357 -22.83 -19.89 -12.63
CA VAL A 357 -24.18 -19.32 -12.68
C VAL A 357 -24.73 -19.39 -11.27
N ASN A 358 -24.76 -18.26 -10.57
CA ASN A 358 -25.30 -18.15 -9.21
C ASN A 358 -24.64 -19.16 -8.26
N ASP A 359 -23.30 -19.08 -8.18
CA ASP A 359 -22.42 -20.01 -7.45
C ASP A 359 -22.36 -21.46 -7.95
N ALA A 360 -23.25 -21.87 -8.85
CA ALA A 360 -23.18 -23.19 -9.47
C ALA A 360 -22.12 -23.21 -10.58
N ARG A 361 -21.07 -24.01 -10.40
CA ARG A 361 -20.05 -24.21 -11.44
C ARG A 361 -20.65 -24.94 -12.64
N ARG A 362 -20.44 -24.39 -13.84
CA ARG A 362 -20.84 -25.01 -15.12
C ARG A 362 -19.60 -25.30 -15.96
N LYS A 363 -19.77 -26.18 -16.95
CA LYS A 363 -18.79 -26.30 -18.03
C LYS A 363 -18.92 -25.03 -18.90
N ALA A 364 -17.79 -24.49 -19.35
CA ALA A 364 -17.81 -23.49 -20.40
C ALA A 364 -18.45 -24.15 -21.64
N GLU A 365 -19.46 -23.49 -22.23
CA GLU A 365 -20.11 -23.95 -23.45
C GLU A 365 -19.21 -23.81 -24.68
#